data_AF-A0A5J4LQ90-F1
#
_entry.id   AF-A0A5J4LQ90-F1
#
_cell.length_a   1.000
_cell.length_b   1.000
_cell.length_c   1.000
_cell.angle_alpha   90.00
_cell.angle_beta   90.00
_cell.angle_gamma   90.00
#
_symmetry.space_group_name_H-M   'P 1'
#
loop_
_entity.id
_entity.type
_entity.pdbx_description
1 polymer ?
#
loop_
_entity_poly.entity_id
_entity_poly.type
_entity_poly.pdbx_seq_one_letter_code
_entity_poly.pdbx_strand_id
1 'polypeptide(L)'
;MTTALLARLAALSASLDGPDAPAAAPEVLADRPDGTVVRSGPTVAKAHAPDADPEALAARLRIAAHPLLRGILLPPLPVTAPDGLLALADDGRALTRWPYGGPVPPDDPDAVPWEDAARLLSRLHAVDPRQLPGPVPPMRGPAKAARALARLRAALAPAGGPPSAPRPGTGPLPAAAAAVERAWALLPLWARDAAPPPHTATLCHGDLHLGQLVRHPAAGGPWLLIDIDDLGTGCAAWDLARPAAWFATGLLAPDLWTRFLAAYRAAGGPAVRPSGDPWPELEVPARALTVQTAALAVAKAATAGRPLDEVEEAVVGACARMTSLPDQLAPARPDVG
;
A
#
# COMPACT_ATOMS: atom_id res chain seq x y z
N MET A 1 -7.73 -19.87 -2.10
CA MET A 1 -7.62 -19.99 -3.57
C MET A 1 -8.31 -21.25 -4.10
N THR A 2 -8.85 -21.26 -5.33
CA THR A 2 -9.38 -22.48 -5.98
C THR A 2 -8.26 -23.32 -6.60
N THR A 3 -8.43 -24.65 -6.69
CA THR A 3 -7.45 -25.54 -7.32
C THR A 3 -7.18 -25.16 -8.79
N ALA A 4 -8.21 -24.69 -9.50
CA ALA A 4 -8.10 -24.23 -10.88
C ALA A 4 -7.20 -22.99 -11.02
N LEU A 5 -7.37 -22.00 -10.12
CA LEU A 5 -6.53 -20.80 -10.13
C LEU A 5 -5.07 -21.13 -9.79
N LEU A 6 -4.83 -22.00 -8.81
CA LEU A 6 -3.48 -22.46 -8.47
C LEU A 6 -2.81 -23.13 -9.68
N ALA A 7 -3.50 -24.05 -10.34
CA ALA A 7 -2.99 -24.72 -11.54
C ALA A 7 -2.67 -23.72 -12.66
N ARG A 8 -3.53 -22.70 -12.85
CA ARG A 8 -3.30 -21.65 -13.85
C ARG A 8 -2.07 -20.79 -13.52
N LEU A 9 -1.88 -20.43 -12.25
CA LEU A 9 -0.71 -19.67 -11.81
C LEU A 9 0.59 -20.49 -11.87
N ALA A 10 0.53 -21.78 -11.56
CA ALA A 10 1.65 -22.70 -11.75
C ALA A 10 2.05 -22.79 -13.24
N ALA A 11 1.07 -22.97 -14.14
CA ALA A 11 1.31 -22.99 -15.58
C ALA A 11 1.90 -21.65 -16.10
N LEU A 12 1.41 -20.52 -15.59
CA LEU A 12 1.90 -19.20 -15.99
C LEU A 12 3.32 -18.90 -15.47
N SER A 13 3.67 -19.42 -14.29
CA SER A 13 5.00 -19.23 -13.71
C SER A 13 6.02 -20.25 -14.20
N ALA A 14 5.62 -21.35 -14.81
CA ALA A 14 6.54 -22.32 -15.39
C ALA A 14 7.48 -21.65 -16.41
N SER A 15 8.76 -22.00 -16.37
CA SER A 15 9.71 -21.50 -17.36
C SER A 15 9.33 -21.99 -18.75
N LEU A 16 9.54 -21.15 -19.77
CA LEU A 16 9.44 -21.54 -21.18
C LEU A 16 10.76 -22.13 -21.69
N ASP A 17 11.77 -22.31 -20.82
CA ASP A 17 12.96 -23.09 -21.16
C ASP A 17 12.49 -24.46 -21.63
N GLY A 18 13.06 -24.93 -22.76
CA GLY A 18 12.49 -25.97 -23.61
C GLY A 18 12.02 -27.26 -22.91
N PRO A 19 11.27 -28.12 -23.62
CA PRO A 19 10.45 -29.21 -23.07
C PRO A 19 11.16 -30.25 -22.18
N ASP A 20 12.49 -30.22 -22.11
CA ASP A 20 13.33 -31.18 -21.38
C ASP A 20 13.86 -30.68 -20.02
N ALA A 21 13.60 -29.43 -19.63
CA ALA A 21 13.95 -28.96 -18.28
C ALA A 21 12.92 -29.47 -17.25
N PRO A 22 13.32 -30.09 -16.12
CA PRO A 22 12.38 -30.48 -15.09
C PRO A 22 11.67 -29.24 -14.56
N ALA A 23 10.34 -29.21 -14.70
CA ALA A 23 9.51 -28.11 -14.22
C ALA A 23 9.69 -27.94 -12.71
N ALA A 24 10.15 -26.77 -12.28
CA ALA A 24 10.25 -26.45 -10.87
C ALA A 24 8.86 -26.57 -10.21
N ALA A 25 8.79 -27.25 -9.06
CA ALA A 25 7.54 -27.37 -8.33
C ALA A 25 7.01 -25.98 -7.93
N PRO A 26 5.72 -25.69 -8.15
CA PRO A 26 5.15 -24.40 -7.82
C PRO A 26 5.09 -24.20 -6.30
N GLU A 27 5.52 -23.02 -5.85
CA GLU A 27 5.51 -22.59 -4.46
C GLU A 27 4.54 -21.41 -4.29
N VAL A 28 3.60 -21.49 -3.36
CA VAL A 28 2.71 -20.36 -3.03
C VAL A 28 3.44 -19.41 -2.09
N LEU A 29 3.80 -18.23 -2.59
CA LEU A 29 4.47 -17.20 -1.78
C LEU A 29 3.47 -16.38 -0.96
N ALA A 30 2.26 -16.18 -1.47
CA ALA A 30 1.19 -15.49 -0.75
C ALA A 30 -0.19 -15.90 -1.30
N ASP A 31 -1.18 -16.10 -0.42
CA ASP A 31 -2.60 -16.19 -0.78
C ASP A 31 -3.41 -15.26 0.14
N ARG A 32 -3.81 -14.11 -0.39
CA ARG A 32 -4.53 -13.06 0.33
C ARG A 32 -5.75 -12.60 -0.50
N PRO A 33 -6.77 -11.98 0.13
CA PRO A 33 -7.95 -11.49 -0.59
C PRO A 33 -7.63 -10.50 -1.71
N ASP A 34 -6.54 -9.75 -1.58
CA ASP A 34 -6.04 -8.76 -2.54
C ASP A 34 -5.08 -9.34 -3.59
N GLY A 35 -4.64 -10.59 -3.46
CA GLY A 35 -3.80 -11.21 -4.47
C GLY A 35 -3.26 -12.58 -4.08
N THR A 36 -2.99 -13.40 -5.09
CA THR A 36 -2.35 -14.71 -4.92
C THR A 36 -1.08 -14.77 -5.77
N VAL A 37 0.03 -15.20 -5.18
CA VAL A 37 1.37 -15.18 -5.77
C VAL A 37 1.97 -16.58 -5.73
N VAL A 38 2.35 -17.10 -6.89
CA VAL A 38 2.95 -18.42 -7.07
C VAL A 38 4.27 -18.29 -7.81
N ARG A 39 5.31 -18.95 -7.30
CA ARG A 39 6.63 -19.00 -7.91
C ARG A 39 6.86 -20.38 -8.51
N SER A 40 7.46 -20.41 -9.70
CA SER A 40 8.07 -21.61 -10.26
C SER A 40 9.47 -21.25 -10.78
N GLY A 41 10.51 -21.72 -10.08
CA GLY A 41 11.90 -21.40 -10.42
C GLY A 41 12.21 -19.89 -10.38
N PRO A 42 12.66 -19.28 -11.50
CA PRO A 42 13.02 -17.86 -11.56
C PRO A 42 11.84 -16.93 -11.88
N THR A 43 10.61 -17.46 -11.96
CA THR A 43 9.42 -16.70 -12.39
C THR A 43 8.34 -16.73 -11.32
N VAL A 44 7.59 -15.63 -11.22
CA VAL A 44 6.43 -15.46 -10.36
C VAL A 44 5.20 -15.15 -11.21
N ALA A 45 4.08 -15.80 -10.91
CA ALA A 45 2.76 -15.45 -11.40
C ALA A 45 1.93 -14.84 -10.27
N LYS A 46 1.24 -13.73 -10.56
CA LYS A 46 0.33 -13.06 -9.61
C LYS A 46 -1.07 -13.00 -10.20
N ALA A 47 -2.04 -13.51 -9.44
CA ALA A 47 -3.46 -13.20 -9.63
C ALA A 47 -3.81 -11.98 -8.78
N HIS A 48 -4.27 -10.92 -9.42
CA HIS A 48 -4.63 -9.64 -8.79
C HIS A 48 -5.94 -9.73 -8.01
N ALA A 49 -6.32 -8.69 -7.27
CA ALA A 49 -7.63 -8.68 -6.60
C ALA A 49 -8.77 -8.94 -7.60
N PRO A 50 -9.83 -9.68 -7.24
CA PRO A 50 -10.96 -9.94 -8.14
C PRO A 50 -11.66 -8.68 -8.67
N ASP A 51 -11.60 -7.58 -7.92
CA ASP A 51 -12.17 -6.28 -8.27
C ASP A 51 -11.14 -5.30 -8.88
N ALA A 52 -9.96 -5.78 -9.26
CA ALA A 52 -8.97 -4.97 -9.95
C ALA A 52 -9.47 -4.65 -11.38
N ASP A 53 -9.44 -3.37 -11.75
CA ASP A 53 -9.72 -2.91 -13.10
C ASP A 53 -8.61 -3.39 -14.07
N PRO A 54 -8.91 -4.29 -15.03
CA PRO A 54 -7.91 -4.82 -15.96
C PRO A 54 -7.30 -3.75 -16.87
N GLU A 55 -8.04 -2.71 -17.24
CA GLU A 55 -7.55 -1.66 -18.15
C GLU A 55 -6.54 -0.76 -17.42
N ALA A 56 -6.88 -0.32 -16.21
CA ALA A 56 -5.96 0.44 -15.37
C ALA A 56 -4.71 -0.38 -15.02
N LEU A 57 -4.86 -1.68 -14.74
CA LEU A 57 -3.72 -2.57 -14.50
C LEU A 57 -2.84 -2.73 -15.74
N ALA A 58 -3.43 -2.91 -16.93
CA ALA A 58 -2.68 -2.96 -18.20
C ALA A 58 -1.87 -1.67 -18.43
N ALA A 59 -2.42 -0.50 -18.09
CA ALA A 59 -1.68 0.75 -18.14
C ALA A 59 -0.48 0.78 -17.18
N ARG A 60 -0.68 0.35 -15.93
CA ARG A 60 0.39 0.28 -14.92
C ARG A 60 1.49 -0.72 -15.31
N LEU A 61 1.14 -1.85 -15.94
CA LEU A 61 2.09 -2.82 -16.48
C LEU A 61 2.97 -2.22 -17.59
N ARG A 62 2.36 -1.48 -18.53
CA ARG A 62 3.10 -0.76 -19.58
C ARG A 62 4.05 0.29 -19.01
N ILE A 63 3.63 0.99 -17.95
CA ILE A 63 4.49 1.95 -17.23
C ILE A 63 5.66 1.22 -16.56
N ALA A 64 5.40 0.12 -15.87
CA ALA A 64 6.43 -0.67 -15.19
C ALA A 64 7.47 -1.26 -16.17
N ALA A 65 7.04 -1.62 -17.39
CA ALA A 65 7.93 -2.09 -18.45
C ALA A 65 8.69 -0.96 -19.18
N HIS A 66 8.33 0.31 -18.96
CA HIS A 66 8.88 1.43 -19.72
C HIS A 66 10.35 1.70 -19.38
N PRO A 67 11.22 2.03 -20.37
CA PRO A 67 12.66 2.23 -20.12
C PRO A 67 13.01 3.28 -19.06
N LEU A 68 12.18 4.31 -18.88
CA LEU A 68 12.38 5.32 -17.82
C LEU A 68 12.29 4.75 -16.40
N LEU A 69 11.62 3.60 -16.23
CA LEU A 69 11.43 2.94 -14.94
C LEU A 69 12.48 1.86 -14.68
N ARG A 70 13.43 1.67 -15.61
CA ARG A 70 14.51 0.69 -15.46
C ARG A 70 15.35 1.01 -14.22
N GLY A 71 15.53 -0.01 -13.38
CA GLY A 71 16.26 0.14 -12.12
C GLY A 71 15.44 0.85 -11.03
N ILE A 72 14.15 1.12 -11.24
CA ILE A 72 13.22 1.67 -10.25
C ILE A 72 12.15 0.61 -9.94
N LEU A 73 11.40 0.19 -10.97
CA LEU A 73 10.40 -0.87 -10.88
C LEU A 73 10.99 -2.16 -11.47
N LEU A 74 10.59 -3.31 -10.92
CA LEU A 74 10.83 -4.60 -11.56
C LEU A 74 10.00 -4.69 -12.85
N PRO A 75 10.59 -4.93 -14.03
CA PRO A 75 9.80 -5.04 -15.26
C PRO A 75 9.00 -6.36 -15.29
N PRO A 76 7.73 -6.34 -15.71
CA PRO A 76 6.94 -7.56 -15.89
C PRO A 76 7.48 -8.40 -17.06
N LEU A 77 7.16 -9.70 -17.04
CA LEU A 77 7.43 -10.62 -18.14
C LEU A 77 6.19 -10.72 -19.05
N PRO A 78 6.38 -10.95 -20.37
CA PRO A 78 5.27 -11.25 -21.27
C PRO A 78 4.45 -12.46 -20.79
N VAL A 79 3.14 -12.38 -20.90
CA VAL A 79 2.17 -13.45 -20.60
C VAL A 79 1.61 -14.04 -21.89
N THR A 80 1.39 -13.22 -22.91
CA THR A 80 1.00 -13.65 -24.26
C THR A 80 1.92 -13.04 -25.31
N ALA A 81 2.10 -13.74 -26.43
CA ALA A 81 2.96 -13.28 -27.51
C ALA A 81 2.26 -12.20 -28.38
N PRO A 82 3.00 -11.22 -28.93
CA PRO A 82 4.43 -10.98 -28.68
C PRO A 82 4.70 -10.24 -27.35
N ASP A 83 3.82 -9.35 -26.88
CA ASP A 83 4.12 -8.44 -25.74
C ASP A 83 2.93 -8.23 -24.77
N GLY A 84 1.98 -9.16 -24.70
CA GLY A 84 0.84 -9.02 -23.78
C GLY A 84 1.27 -9.28 -22.33
N LEU A 85 1.23 -8.25 -21.49
CA LEU A 85 1.66 -8.33 -20.07
C LEU A 85 0.58 -8.82 -19.10
N LEU A 86 -0.64 -9.04 -19.61
CA LEU A 86 -1.83 -9.36 -18.83
C LEU A 86 -2.57 -10.52 -19.49
N ALA A 87 -3.01 -11.49 -18.69
CA ALA A 87 -4.04 -12.45 -19.07
C ALA A 87 -5.23 -12.36 -18.12
N LEU A 88 -6.38 -12.86 -18.56
CA LEU A 88 -7.55 -13.03 -17.71
C LEU A 88 -7.76 -14.53 -17.47
N ALA A 89 -8.09 -14.88 -16.23
CA ALA A 89 -8.66 -16.18 -15.89
C ALA A 89 -10.13 -16.27 -16.35
N ASP A 90 -10.70 -17.48 -16.30
CA ASP A 90 -12.08 -17.72 -16.73
C ASP A 90 -13.11 -16.95 -15.90
N ASP A 91 -12.78 -16.64 -14.64
CA ASP A 91 -13.58 -15.80 -13.73
C ASP A 91 -13.35 -14.29 -13.94
N GLY A 92 -12.59 -13.89 -14.96
CA GLY A 92 -12.22 -12.52 -15.27
C GLY A 92 -11.06 -11.97 -14.43
N ARG A 93 -10.49 -12.76 -13.51
CA ARG A 93 -9.40 -12.30 -12.64
C ARG A 93 -8.12 -12.05 -13.44
N ALA A 94 -7.54 -10.86 -13.25
CA ALA A 94 -6.30 -10.46 -13.90
C ALA A 94 -5.09 -11.28 -13.41
N LEU A 95 -4.28 -11.76 -14.35
CA LEU A 95 -3.07 -12.56 -14.14
C LEU A 95 -1.86 -11.89 -14.78
N THR A 96 -0.73 -11.88 -14.08
CA THR A 96 0.53 -11.27 -14.53
C THR A 96 1.72 -12.15 -14.19
N ARG A 97 2.84 -11.91 -14.86
CA ARG A 97 4.07 -12.70 -14.73
C ARG A 97 5.28 -11.79 -14.54
N TRP A 98 6.21 -12.20 -13.68
CA TRP A 98 7.32 -11.37 -13.20
C TRP A 98 8.58 -12.21 -12.99
N PRO A 99 9.78 -11.64 -13.08
CA PRO A 99 10.98 -12.28 -12.56
C PRO A 99 10.86 -12.46 -11.04
N TYR A 100 11.43 -13.54 -10.50
CA TYR A 100 11.56 -13.69 -9.06
C TYR A 100 12.70 -12.79 -8.55
N GLY A 101 12.37 -11.92 -7.59
CA GLY A 101 13.35 -11.14 -6.84
C GLY A 101 13.43 -11.61 -5.39
N GLY A 102 14.62 -11.47 -4.78
CA GLY A 102 14.82 -11.78 -3.37
C GLY A 102 14.16 -10.72 -2.49
N PRO A 103 13.14 -11.05 -1.68
CA PRO A 103 12.45 -10.08 -0.83
C PRO A 103 13.33 -9.63 0.34
N VAL A 104 12.93 -8.54 1.01
CA VAL A 104 13.48 -8.19 2.33
C VAL A 104 13.21 -9.35 3.30
N PRO A 105 14.23 -9.89 4.00
CA PRO A 105 14.03 -10.96 4.98
C PRO A 105 13.08 -10.50 6.10
N PRO A 106 12.02 -11.26 6.41
CA PRO A 106 11.05 -10.85 7.43
C PRO A 106 11.62 -10.93 8.85
N ASP A 107 12.60 -11.80 9.08
CA ASP A 107 13.16 -12.10 10.41
C ASP A 107 14.44 -11.29 10.71
N ASP A 108 14.81 -10.35 9.84
CA ASP A 108 15.98 -9.47 10.01
C ASP A 108 15.56 -8.00 9.86
N PRO A 109 15.15 -7.34 10.95
CA PRO A 109 14.78 -5.93 10.94
C PRO A 109 15.91 -4.99 10.50
N ASP A 110 17.18 -5.39 10.69
CA ASP A 110 18.35 -4.59 10.32
C ASP A 110 18.65 -4.67 8.81
N ALA A 111 18.13 -5.71 8.13
CA ALA A 111 18.22 -5.85 6.67
C ALA A 111 17.25 -4.93 5.91
N VAL A 112 16.38 -4.19 6.60
CA VAL A 112 15.42 -3.29 5.96
C VAL A 112 16.14 -2.17 5.22
N PRO A 113 15.98 -2.06 3.89
CA PRO A 113 16.76 -1.15 3.06
C PRO A 113 16.13 0.25 2.98
N TRP A 114 16.02 0.94 4.12
CA TRP A 114 15.33 2.23 4.22
C TRP A 114 15.88 3.28 3.25
N GLU A 115 17.20 3.46 3.18
CA GLU A 115 17.80 4.45 2.28
C GLU A 115 17.66 4.09 0.81
N ASP A 116 17.71 2.80 0.45
CA ASP A 116 17.47 2.37 -0.92
C ASP A 116 16.00 2.60 -1.31
N ALA A 117 15.05 2.29 -0.42
CA ALA A 117 13.64 2.60 -0.62
C ALA A 117 13.41 4.10 -0.84
N ALA A 118 14.05 4.95 -0.02
CA ALA A 118 14.02 6.41 -0.18
C ALA A 118 14.55 6.87 -1.54
N ARG A 119 15.69 6.32 -1.99
CA ARG A 119 16.28 6.64 -3.30
C ARG A 119 15.39 6.17 -4.45
N LEU A 120 14.79 4.98 -4.35
CA LEU A 120 13.87 4.45 -5.35
C LEU A 120 12.62 5.33 -5.47
N LEU A 121 12.02 5.74 -4.34
CA LEU A 121 10.90 6.67 -4.35
C LEU A 121 11.28 8.02 -4.96
N SER A 122 12.42 8.59 -4.59
CA SER A 122 12.88 9.85 -5.19
C SER A 122 12.97 9.75 -6.72
N ARG A 123 13.60 8.67 -7.21
CA ARG A 123 13.73 8.41 -8.64
C ARG A 123 12.39 8.19 -9.32
N LEU A 124 11.45 7.50 -8.68
CA LEU A 124 10.09 7.32 -9.19
C LEU A 124 9.37 8.67 -9.35
N HIS A 125 9.41 9.50 -8.31
CA HIS A 125 8.78 10.82 -8.30
C HIS A 125 9.42 11.82 -9.29
N ALA A 126 10.66 11.59 -9.71
CA ALA A 126 11.34 12.41 -10.70
C ALA A 126 10.94 12.09 -12.16
N VAL A 127 10.25 10.97 -12.40
CA VAL A 127 9.77 10.62 -13.75
C VAL A 127 8.58 11.50 -14.12
N ASP A 128 8.70 12.23 -15.23
CA ASP A 128 7.59 13.01 -15.79
C ASP A 128 6.51 12.07 -16.36
N PRO A 129 5.28 12.05 -15.81
CA PRO A 129 4.22 11.19 -16.30
C PRO A 129 3.84 11.43 -17.76
N ARG A 130 4.14 12.61 -18.33
CA ARG A 130 3.88 12.94 -19.73
C ARG A 130 4.78 12.17 -20.71
N GLN A 131 5.88 11.59 -20.22
CA GLN A 131 6.79 10.75 -21.01
C GLN A 131 6.43 9.27 -20.96
N LEU A 132 5.33 8.91 -20.27
CA LEU A 132 4.88 7.54 -20.08
C LEU A 132 3.76 7.18 -21.06
N PRO A 133 3.55 5.87 -21.33
CA PRO A 133 2.59 5.46 -22.33
C PRO A 133 1.12 5.60 -21.86
N GLY A 134 0.35 6.39 -22.60
CA GLY A 134 -1.09 6.62 -22.38
C GLY A 134 -1.39 7.56 -21.21
N PRO A 135 -2.67 7.79 -20.87
CA PRO A 135 -3.00 8.47 -19.63
C PRO A 135 -2.57 7.59 -18.46
N VAL A 136 -1.75 8.15 -17.57
CA VAL A 136 -1.37 7.47 -16.33
C VAL A 136 -2.59 7.46 -15.40
N PRO A 137 -3.06 6.28 -14.93
CA PRO A 137 -4.15 6.21 -13.97
C PRO A 137 -3.82 6.98 -12.68
N PRO A 138 -4.81 7.46 -11.91
CA PRO A 138 -4.55 8.00 -10.59
C PRO A 138 -3.95 6.92 -9.68
N MET A 139 -3.05 7.32 -8.78
CA MET A 139 -2.61 6.43 -7.71
C MET A 139 -3.79 6.10 -6.78
N ARG A 140 -3.75 4.94 -6.13
CA ARG A 140 -4.89 4.44 -5.35
C ARG A 140 -4.76 4.60 -3.84
N GLY A 141 -3.74 5.32 -3.36
CA GLY A 141 -3.50 5.54 -1.93
C GLY A 141 -4.74 6.04 -1.14
N PRO A 142 -5.30 7.21 -1.48
CA PRO A 142 -6.54 7.69 -0.85
C PRO A 142 -7.72 6.73 -0.98
N ALA A 143 -7.90 6.12 -2.16
CA ALA A 143 -8.95 5.13 -2.40
C ALA A 143 -8.79 3.88 -1.51
N LYS A 144 -7.56 3.43 -1.23
CA LYS A 144 -7.27 2.35 -0.28
C LYS A 144 -7.62 2.74 1.15
N ALA A 145 -7.31 3.97 1.55
CA ALA A 145 -7.70 4.47 2.87
C ALA A 145 -9.23 4.51 3.02
N ALA A 146 -9.95 5.02 2.02
CA ALA A 146 -11.41 5.03 2.01
C ALA A 146 -12.00 3.60 2.04
N ARG A 147 -11.41 2.67 1.29
CA ARG A 147 -11.79 1.24 1.29
C ARG A 147 -11.56 0.58 2.66
N ALA A 148 -10.50 0.96 3.37
CA ALA A 148 -10.26 0.47 4.73
C ALA A 148 -11.38 0.90 5.69
N LEU A 149 -11.85 2.14 5.59
CA LEU A 149 -13.00 2.62 6.37
C LEU A 149 -14.29 1.90 6.00
N ALA A 150 -14.54 1.66 4.71
CA ALA A 150 -15.69 0.88 4.28
C ALA A 150 -15.67 -0.54 4.87
N ARG A 151 -14.49 -1.18 4.92
CA ARG A 151 -14.31 -2.50 5.56
C ARG A 151 -14.57 -2.47 7.07
N LEU A 152 -14.09 -1.44 7.77
CA LEU A 152 -14.40 -1.23 9.19
C LEU A 152 -15.91 -1.16 9.43
N ARG A 153 -16.60 -0.30 8.66
CA ARG A 153 -18.05 -0.12 8.77
C ARG A 153 -18.82 -1.42 8.50
N ALA A 154 -18.42 -2.16 7.48
CA ALA A 154 -19.03 -3.45 7.13
C ALA A 154 -18.83 -4.50 8.24
N ALA A 155 -17.63 -4.58 8.83
CA ALA A 155 -17.31 -5.53 9.89
C ALA A 155 -18.09 -5.30 11.19
N LEU A 156 -18.56 -4.06 11.42
CA LEU A 156 -19.33 -3.66 12.61
C LEU A 156 -20.81 -3.46 12.34
N ALA A 157 -21.27 -3.63 11.09
CA ALA A 157 -22.67 -3.56 10.76
C ALA A 157 -23.44 -4.68 11.49
N PRO A 158 -24.63 -4.40 12.07
CA PRO A 158 -25.45 -5.46 12.66
C PRO A 158 -25.76 -6.52 11.61
N ALA A 159 -25.56 -7.80 11.94
CA ALA A 159 -26.04 -8.89 11.10
C ALA A 159 -27.56 -8.76 10.94
N GLY A 160 -28.07 -8.81 9.70
CA GLY A 160 -29.42 -8.40 9.28
C GLY A 160 -30.60 -9.06 10.01
N GLY A 161 -30.85 -8.67 11.24
CA GLY A 161 -32.12 -8.83 11.96
C GLY A 161 -32.91 -7.52 11.99
N PRO A 162 -34.18 -7.54 12.45
CA PRO A 162 -34.98 -6.33 12.58
C PRO A 162 -34.24 -5.28 13.42
N PRO A 163 -34.43 -3.98 13.14
CA PRO A 163 -33.76 -2.91 13.86
C PRO A 163 -34.14 -2.98 15.35
N SER A 164 -33.29 -3.63 16.12
CA SER A 164 -33.27 -3.47 17.56
C SER A 164 -32.77 -2.05 17.80
N ALA A 165 -33.44 -1.31 18.69
CA ALA A 165 -33.10 0.07 19.03
C ALA A 165 -31.58 0.28 19.15
N PRO A 166 -31.03 1.44 18.76
CA PRO A 166 -29.59 1.67 18.75
C PRO A 166 -29.03 1.46 20.15
N ARG A 167 -28.43 0.30 20.39
CA ARG A 167 -27.53 0.11 21.51
C ARG A 167 -26.17 0.60 21.04
N PRO A 168 -25.61 1.70 21.56
CA PRO A 168 -24.18 1.89 21.45
C PRO A 168 -23.54 0.63 22.06
N GLY A 169 -22.84 -0.15 21.24
CA GLY A 169 -22.05 -1.25 21.76
C GLY A 169 -21.03 -0.66 22.72
N THR A 170 -21.18 -0.88 24.03
CA THR A 170 -20.28 -0.37 25.05
C THR A 170 -18.97 -1.18 25.14
N GLY A 171 -18.60 -1.83 24.03
CA GLY A 171 -17.41 -2.67 23.93
C GLY A 171 -16.20 -1.90 23.41
N PRO A 172 -14.98 -2.42 23.63
CA PRO A 172 -13.74 -1.78 23.22
C PRO A 172 -13.66 -1.57 21.69
N LEU A 173 -14.15 -2.52 20.88
CA LEU A 173 -14.09 -2.42 19.41
C LEU A 173 -15.01 -1.32 18.83
N PRO A 174 -16.30 -1.18 19.21
CA PRO A 174 -17.10 -0.02 18.83
C PRO A 174 -16.50 1.33 19.23
N ALA A 175 -15.90 1.42 20.43
CA ALA A 175 -15.21 2.63 20.88
C ALA A 175 -13.98 2.95 20.01
N ALA A 176 -13.16 1.95 19.70
CA ALA A 176 -12.03 2.06 18.78
C ALA A 176 -12.49 2.53 17.39
N ALA A 177 -13.53 1.92 16.84
CA ALA A 177 -14.10 2.31 15.55
C ALA A 177 -14.59 3.76 15.54
N ALA A 178 -15.27 4.21 16.61
CA ALA A 178 -15.71 5.60 16.72
C ALA A 178 -14.52 6.58 16.75
N ALA A 179 -13.40 6.23 17.40
CA ALA A 179 -12.19 7.04 17.37
C ALA A 179 -11.59 7.13 15.95
N VAL A 180 -11.55 6.01 15.23
CA VAL A 180 -11.09 5.95 13.84
C VAL A 180 -11.97 6.79 12.92
N GLU A 181 -13.30 6.70 13.04
CA GLU A 181 -14.25 7.49 12.25
C GLU A 181 -14.13 8.99 12.51
N ARG A 182 -13.97 9.41 13.77
CA ARG A 182 -13.73 10.83 14.10
C ARG A 182 -12.42 11.33 13.50
N ALA A 183 -11.34 10.55 13.59
CA ALA A 183 -10.06 10.92 12.98
C ALA A 183 -10.16 11.00 11.44
N TRP A 184 -10.87 10.05 10.81
CA TRP A 184 -11.16 10.07 9.37
C TRP A 184 -11.93 11.32 8.95
N ALA A 185 -12.91 11.75 9.74
CA ALA A 185 -13.75 12.91 9.44
C ALA A 185 -12.95 14.23 9.40
N LEU A 186 -11.85 14.33 10.16
CA LEU A 186 -10.96 15.50 10.19
C LEU A 186 -10.03 15.60 8.98
N LEU A 187 -9.87 14.52 8.21
CA LEU A 187 -9.02 14.55 7.02
C LEU A 187 -9.67 15.35 5.89
N PRO A 188 -8.88 16.08 5.09
CA PRO A 188 -9.40 16.80 3.94
C PRO A 188 -10.00 15.83 2.91
N LEU A 189 -10.98 16.32 2.13
CA LEU A 189 -11.74 15.48 1.20
C LEU A 189 -10.86 14.71 0.21
N TRP A 190 -9.75 15.30 -0.25
CA TRP A 190 -8.86 14.63 -1.18
C TRP A 190 -8.14 13.42 -0.59
N ALA A 191 -7.76 13.47 0.70
CA ALA A 191 -7.14 12.35 1.38
C ALA A 191 -8.16 11.23 1.67
N ARG A 192 -9.44 11.56 1.56
CA ARG A 192 -10.58 10.66 1.76
C ARG A 192 -11.16 10.09 0.47
N ASP A 193 -10.50 10.32 -0.67
CA ASP A 193 -10.98 9.94 -2.01
C ASP A 193 -12.34 10.56 -2.37
N ALA A 194 -12.66 11.72 -1.77
CA ALA A 194 -13.93 12.44 -1.97
C ALA A 194 -13.78 13.70 -2.83
N ALA A 195 -12.54 14.06 -3.20
CA ALA A 195 -12.21 15.15 -4.11
C ALA A 195 -10.85 14.87 -4.79
N PRO A 196 -10.56 15.46 -5.95
CA PRO A 196 -9.23 15.38 -6.55
C PRO A 196 -8.15 15.98 -5.62
N PRO A 197 -6.93 15.41 -5.56
CA PRO A 197 -5.84 16.01 -4.79
C PRO A 197 -5.39 17.35 -5.39
N PRO A 198 -4.88 18.27 -4.54
CA PRO A 198 -4.43 19.59 -4.99
C PRO A 198 -3.16 19.54 -5.87
N HIS A 199 -2.37 18.46 -5.78
CA HIS A 199 -1.16 18.22 -6.57
C HIS A 199 -1.23 16.82 -7.19
N THR A 200 -1.45 16.74 -8.50
CA THR A 200 -1.82 15.50 -9.22
C THR A 200 -0.83 15.07 -10.30
N ALA A 201 0.36 15.66 -10.37
CA ALA A 201 1.26 15.46 -11.52
C ALA A 201 2.49 14.61 -11.23
N THR A 202 2.61 14.00 -10.03
CA THR A 202 3.76 13.16 -9.72
C THR A 202 3.41 11.68 -9.84
N LEU A 203 4.28 10.89 -10.47
CA LEU A 203 4.17 9.44 -10.48
C LEU A 203 4.50 8.88 -9.10
N CYS A 204 3.52 8.27 -8.45
CA CYS A 204 3.62 7.70 -7.10
C CYS A 204 3.39 6.18 -7.16
N HIS A 205 4.01 5.46 -6.23
CA HIS A 205 3.80 4.04 -5.99
C HIS A 205 2.38 3.76 -5.48
N GLY A 206 1.87 4.62 -4.58
CA GLY A 206 0.49 4.63 -4.11
C GLY A 206 0.22 3.81 -2.85
N ASP A 207 1.05 2.80 -2.54
CA ASP A 207 0.94 2.03 -1.28
C ASP A 207 2.27 1.46 -0.79
N LEU A 208 3.36 2.24 -0.80
CA LEU A 208 4.67 1.72 -0.41
C LEU A 208 4.65 1.05 0.98
N HIS A 209 5.12 -0.20 1.05
CA HIS A 209 5.58 -0.86 2.25
C HIS A 209 6.83 -1.70 1.97
N LEU A 210 7.59 -2.04 3.02
CA LEU A 210 8.90 -2.68 2.86
C LEU A 210 8.85 -4.07 2.20
N GLY A 211 7.73 -4.78 2.35
CA GLY A 211 7.45 -6.01 1.60
C GLY A 211 7.30 -5.86 0.09
N GLN A 212 7.35 -4.64 -0.45
CA GLN A 212 7.30 -4.33 -1.89
C GLN A 212 8.67 -3.98 -2.47
N LEU A 213 9.75 -4.38 -1.79
CA LEU A 213 11.10 -4.30 -2.31
C LEU A 213 11.65 -5.70 -2.57
N VAL A 214 12.29 -5.85 -3.73
CA VAL A 214 13.03 -7.08 -4.06
C VAL A 214 14.38 -6.74 -4.68
N ARG A 215 15.38 -7.60 -4.43
CA ARG A 215 16.63 -7.59 -5.18
C ARG A 215 16.49 -8.38 -6.46
N HIS A 216 16.91 -7.81 -7.59
CA HIS A 216 16.95 -8.55 -8.85
C HIS A 216 18.24 -8.28 -9.64
N PRO A 217 19.03 -9.31 -10.01
CA PRO A 217 18.82 -10.74 -9.70
C PRO A 217 18.83 -11.03 -8.19
N ALA A 218 18.13 -12.08 -7.76
CA ALA A 218 17.91 -12.37 -6.34
C ALA A 218 19.21 -12.51 -5.52
N ALA A 219 20.29 -13.00 -6.13
CA ALA A 219 21.57 -13.29 -5.47
C ALA A 219 22.50 -12.06 -5.28
N GLY A 220 21.97 -10.83 -5.30
CA GLY A 220 22.77 -9.63 -5.02
C GLY A 220 22.55 -8.44 -5.95
N GLY A 221 21.48 -8.45 -6.74
CA GLY A 221 21.10 -7.31 -7.56
C GLY A 221 20.67 -6.08 -6.76
N PRO A 222 20.48 -4.94 -7.44
CA PRO A 222 19.92 -3.74 -6.83
C PRO A 222 18.49 -4.00 -6.34
N TRP A 223 18.06 -3.18 -5.38
CA TRP A 223 16.66 -3.12 -4.96
C TRP A 223 15.79 -2.50 -6.07
N LEU A 224 14.59 -3.05 -6.22
CA LEU A 224 13.54 -2.58 -7.11
C LEU A 224 12.21 -2.61 -6.38
N LEU A 225 11.32 -1.71 -6.78
CA LEU A 225 9.93 -1.67 -6.33
C LEU A 225 9.11 -2.71 -7.12
N ILE A 226 8.18 -3.36 -6.43
CA ILE A 226 7.19 -4.29 -6.99
C ILE A 226 5.79 -3.90 -6.54
N ASP A 227 4.77 -4.65 -6.95
CA ASP A 227 3.37 -4.45 -6.53
C ASP A 227 2.76 -3.13 -7.02
N ILE A 228 2.78 -2.98 -8.34
CA ILE A 228 2.34 -1.79 -9.08
C ILE A 228 0.82 -1.55 -9.09
N ASP A 229 0.02 -2.26 -8.30
CA ASP A 229 -1.46 -2.22 -8.42
C ASP A 229 -2.06 -0.85 -8.13
N ASP A 230 -1.32 -0.04 -7.34
CA ASP A 230 -1.73 1.28 -6.87
C ASP A 230 -0.91 2.42 -7.51
N LEU A 231 0.03 2.08 -8.41
CA LEU A 231 0.89 3.01 -9.13
C LEU A 231 0.06 4.02 -9.92
N GLY A 232 0.42 5.28 -9.87
CA GLY A 232 -0.28 6.28 -10.67
C GLY A 232 0.08 7.72 -10.32
N THR A 233 -0.65 8.66 -10.90
CA THR A 233 -0.46 10.08 -10.61
C THR A 233 -1.12 10.49 -9.29
N GLY A 234 -0.43 11.31 -8.49
CA GLY A 234 -0.99 11.88 -7.26
C GLY A 234 0.02 12.69 -6.45
N CYS A 235 -0.23 12.75 -5.14
CA CYS A 235 0.59 13.44 -4.16
C CYS A 235 1.75 12.54 -3.69
N ALA A 236 2.97 12.89 -4.04
CA ALA A 236 4.18 12.13 -3.72
C ALA A 236 4.42 11.93 -2.21
N ALA A 237 3.93 12.85 -1.36
CA ALA A 237 3.99 12.71 0.09
C ALA A 237 3.26 11.46 0.61
N TRP A 238 2.33 10.90 -0.19
CA TRP A 238 1.62 9.66 0.16
C TRP A 238 2.56 8.45 0.24
N ASP A 239 3.58 8.39 -0.61
CA ASP A 239 4.55 7.28 -0.58
C ASP A 239 5.48 7.35 0.65
N LEU A 240 5.59 8.51 1.29
CA LEU A 240 6.34 8.72 2.53
C LEU A 240 5.44 8.56 3.77
N ALA A 241 4.12 8.41 3.57
CA ALA A 241 3.14 8.46 4.64
C ALA A 241 3.29 7.34 5.66
N ARG A 242 3.62 6.12 5.21
CA ARG A 242 3.77 4.96 6.11
C ARG A 242 4.94 5.13 7.08
N PRO A 243 6.19 5.40 6.64
CA PRO A 243 7.28 5.66 7.57
C PRO A 243 7.04 6.91 8.44
N ALA A 244 6.43 7.96 7.87
CA ALA A 244 6.07 9.14 8.65
C ALA A 244 5.03 8.83 9.75
N ALA A 245 4.00 8.04 9.42
CA ALA A 245 2.99 7.59 10.38
C ALA A 245 3.62 6.74 11.49
N TRP A 246 4.48 5.79 11.13
CA TRP A 246 5.17 4.95 12.11
C TRP A 246 6.08 5.76 13.02
N PHE A 247 6.81 6.74 12.48
CA PHE A 247 7.61 7.66 13.30
C PHE A 247 6.71 8.48 14.25
N ALA A 248 5.62 9.06 13.75
CA ALA A 248 4.68 9.85 14.57
C ALA A 248 4.00 9.02 15.67
N THR A 249 3.82 7.72 15.47
CA THR A 249 3.22 6.81 16.46
C THR A 249 4.26 6.09 17.33
N GLY A 250 5.56 6.33 17.14
CA GLY A 250 6.63 5.67 17.89
C GLY A 250 6.92 4.22 17.48
N LEU A 251 6.37 3.78 16.34
CA LEU A 251 6.61 2.44 15.76
C LEU A 251 7.89 2.36 14.92
N LEU A 252 8.45 3.51 14.52
CA LEU A 252 9.71 3.61 13.80
C LEU A 252 10.73 4.39 14.63
N ALA A 253 11.93 3.80 14.80
CA ALA A 253 13.02 4.46 15.52
C ALA A 253 13.39 5.81 14.86
N PRO A 254 13.63 6.88 15.64
CA PRO A 254 13.96 8.20 15.11
C PRO A 254 15.16 8.23 14.15
N ASP A 255 16.18 7.41 14.40
CA ASP A 255 17.37 7.32 13.55
C ASP A 255 17.05 6.73 12.17
N LEU A 256 16.17 5.73 12.10
CA LEU A 256 15.73 5.15 10.83
C LEU A 256 14.91 6.15 10.01
N TRP A 257 14.00 6.88 10.65
CA TRP A 257 13.25 7.97 10.01
C TRP A 257 14.19 9.05 9.47
N THR A 258 15.17 9.48 10.27
CA THR A 258 16.15 10.51 9.89
C THR A 258 16.99 10.06 8.70
N ARG A 259 17.50 8.82 8.70
CA ARG A 259 18.26 8.23 7.59
C ARG A 259 17.44 8.12 6.31
N PHE A 260 16.21 7.62 6.40
CA PHE A 260 15.27 7.53 5.28
C PHE A 260 15.02 8.91 4.64
N LEU A 261 14.63 9.89 5.46
CA LEU A 261 14.31 11.25 5.00
C LEU A 261 15.53 11.95 4.41
N ALA A 262 16.70 11.79 5.03
CA ALA A 262 17.95 12.33 4.52
C ALA A 262 18.31 11.72 3.16
N ALA A 263 18.18 10.41 3.00
CA ALA A 263 18.43 9.74 1.73
C ALA A 263 17.46 10.17 0.63
N TYR A 264 16.17 10.36 0.96
CA TYR A 264 15.15 10.86 0.04
C TYR A 264 15.48 12.28 -0.45
N ARG A 265 15.78 13.19 0.48
CA ARG A 265 16.17 14.58 0.17
C ARG A 265 17.46 14.65 -0.64
N ALA A 266 18.48 13.90 -0.24
CA ALA A 266 19.76 13.85 -0.94
C ALA A 266 19.62 13.32 -2.38
N ALA A 267 18.63 12.46 -2.62
CA ALA A 267 18.30 11.97 -3.96
C ALA A 267 17.40 12.94 -4.77
N GLY A 268 17.10 14.14 -4.26
CA GLY A 268 16.30 15.16 -4.95
C GLY A 268 14.79 14.95 -4.87
N GLY A 269 14.30 14.21 -3.87
CA GLY A 269 12.90 13.83 -3.79
C GLY A 269 11.94 15.02 -3.62
N PRO A 270 10.92 15.19 -4.48
CA PRO A 270 10.08 16.39 -4.51
C PRO A 270 8.91 16.39 -3.51
N ALA A 271 8.65 15.30 -2.80
CA ALA A 271 7.49 15.18 -1.91
C ALA A 271 7.53 16.09 -0.67
N VAL A 272 8.73 16.54 -0.29
CA VAL A 272 8.97 17.37 0.89
C VAL A 272 9.99 18.43 0.56
N ARG A 273 10.06 19.48 1.37
CA ARG A 273 11.09 20.53 1.22
C ARG A 273 12.50 19.93 1.33
N PRO A 274 13.49 20.48 0.60
CA PRO A 274 14.87 20.00 0.63
C PRO A 274 15.53 20.05 2.01
N SER A 275 15.07 20.94 2.89
CA SER A 275 15.56 21.10 4.26
C SER A 275 14.45 21.56 5.21
N GLY A 276 14.73 21.50 6.52
CA GLY A 276 13.79 21.91 7.56
C GLY A 276 12.72 20.85 7.88
N ASP A 277 11.62 21.33 8.46
CA ASP A 277 10.50 20.50 8.88
C ASP A 277 9.73 19.91 7.67
N PRO A 278 9.60 18.57 7.56
CA PRO A 278 8.84 17.93 6.49
C PRO A 278 7.33 17.80 6.79
N TRP A 279 6.89 18.08 8.03
CA TRP A 279 5.51 17.82 8.45
C TRP A 279 4.43 18.60 7.72
N PRO A 280 4.64 19.85 7.25
CA PRO A 280 3.62 20.55 6.47
C PRO A 280 3.16 19.78 5.22
N GLU A 281 4.04 18.97 4.62
CA GLU A 281 3.69 18.12 3.48
C GLU A 281 3.23 16.71 3.91
N LEU A 282 3.76 16.19 5.03
CA LEU A 282 3.54 14.80 5.46
C LEU A 282 2.35 14.60 6.41
N GLU A 283 1.87 15.63 7.11
CA GLU A 283 0.88 15.46 8.18
C GLU A 283 -0.39 14.75 7.69
N VAL A 284 -1.00 15.26 6.61
CA VAL A 284 -2.26 14.71 6.09
C VAL A 284 -2.10 13.26 5.62
N PRO A 285 -1.12 12.92 4.76
CA PRO A 285 -0.89 11.52 4.38
C PRO A 285 -0.57 10.61 5.56
N ALA A 286 0.27 11.05 6.52
CA ALA A 286 0.63 10.26 7.68
C ALA A 286 -0.60 9.95 8.54
N ARG A 287 -1.45 10.96 8.82
CA ARG A 287 -2.71 10.76 9.55
C ARG A 287 -3.67 9.83 8.80
N ALA A 288 -3.76 9.96 7.47
CA ALA A 288 -4.57 9.06 6.65
C ALA A 288 -4.09 7.60 6.74
N LEU A 289 -2.77 7.36 6.71
CA LEU A 289 -2.21 6.01 6.84
C LEU A 289 -2.39 5.43 8.25
N THR A 290 -2.27 6.24 9.31
CA THR A 290 -2.59 5.80 10.68
C THR A 290 -4.06 5.38 10.77
N VAL A 291 -4.98 6.19 10.24
CA VAL A 291 -6.42 5.92 10.20
C VAL A 291 -6.73 4.66 9.38
N GLN A 292 -6.13 4.50 8.20
CA GLN A 292 -6.24 3.29 7.38
C GLN A 292 -5.78 2.05 8.16
N THR A 293 -4.63 2.14 8.84
CA THR A 293 -4.06 1.02 9.61
C THR A 293 -4.97 0.62 10.77
N ALA A 294 -5.46 1.60 11.53
CA ALA A 294 -6.41 1.37 12.62
C ALA A 294 -7.74 0.78 12.12
N ALA A 295 -8.28 1.28 11.00
CA ALA A 295 -9.52 0.77 10.41
C ALA A 295 -9.39 -0.70 10.03
N LEU A 296 -8.28 -1.10 9.41
CA LEU A 296 -8.02 -2.49 9.05
C LEU A 296 -7.80 -3.38 10.30
N ALA A 297 -7.10 -2.89 11.31
CA ALA A 297 -6.90 -3.61 12.57
C ALA A 297 -8.24 -3.91 13.26
N VAL A 298 -9.08 -2.88 13.44
CA VAL A 298 -10.40 -3.04 14.07
C VAL A 298 -11.32 -3.93 13.24
N ALA A 299 -11.31 -3.81 11.91
CA ALA A 299 -12.10 -4.67 11.03
C ALA A 299 -11.70 -6.15 11.15
N LYS A 300 -10.38 -6.43 11.19
CA LYS A 300 -9.84 -7.79 11.36
C LYS A 300 -10.19 -8.35 12.73
N ALA A 301 -9.99 -7.57 13.81
CA ALA A 301 -10.29 -7.98 15.17
C ALA A 301 -11.79 -8.28 15.35
N ALA A 302 -12.67 -7.42 14.80
CA ALA A 302 -14.12 -7.63 14.81
C ALA A 302 -14.52 -8.90 14.05
N THR A 303 -13.98 -9.11 12.86
CA THR A 303 -14.27 -10.31 12.04
C THR A 303 -13.79 -11.59 12.72
N ALA A 304 -12.64 -11.55 13.39
CA ALA A 304 -12.08 -12.68 14.11
C ALA A 304 -12.64 -12.85 15.54
N GLY A 305 -13.52 -11.95 16.00
CA GLY A 305 -14.09 -12.00 17.35
C GLY A 305 -13.03 -11.90 18.46
N ARG A 306 -11.93 -11.18 18.24
CA ARG A 306 -10.81 -11.05 19.17
C ARG A 306 -10.60 -9.61 19.64
N PRO A 307 -9.97 -9.39 20.81
CA PRO A 307 -9.48 -8.05 21.17
C PRO A 307 -8.38 -7.58 20.22
N LEU A 308 -8.11 -6.27 20.25
CA LEU A 308 -6.94 -5.68 19.62
C LEU A 308 -5.68 -6.13 20.37
N ASP A 309 -4.58 -6.31 19.65
CA ASP A 309 -3.26 -6.44 20.28
C ASP A 309 -2.65 -5.08 20.65
N GLU A 310 -1.52 -5.08 21.36
CA GLU A 310 -0.85 -3.86 21.85
C GLU A 310 -0.50 -2.88 20.71
N VAL A 311 -0.07 -3.38 19.56
CA VAL A 311 0.28 -2.55 18.40
C VAL A 311 -0.98 -1.96 17.78
N GLU A 312 -2.02 -2.77 17.61
CA GLU A 312 -3.31 -2.34 17.11
C GLU A 312 -3.96 -1.28 18.03
N GLU A 313 -3.88 -1.46 19.35
CA GLU A 313 -4.32 -0.48 20.35
C GLU A 313 -3.52 0.83 20.28
N ALA A 314 -2.20 0.77 20.10
CA ALA A 314 -1.36 1.96 19.97
C ALA A 314 -1.75 2.83 18.76
N VAL A 315 -2.04 2.19 17.61
CA VAL A 315 -2.46 2.89 16.39
C VAL A 315 -3.88 3.47 16.56
N VAL A 316 -4.81 2.75 17.18
CA VAL A 316 -6.15 3.29 17.52
C VAL A 316 -6.02 4.47 18.50
N GLY A 317 -5.15 4.37 19.49
CA GLY A 317 -4.85 5.45 20.43
C GLY A 317 -4.29 6.69 19.73
N ALA A 318 -3.49 6.53 18.67
CA ALA A 318 -3.04 7.64 17.84
C ALA A 318 -4.21 8.33 17.12
N CYS A 319 -5.18 7.57 16.57
CA CYS A 319 -6.41 8.14 16.01
C CYS A 319 -7.21 8.93 17.07
N ALA A 320 -7.30 8.43 18.30
CA ALA A 320 -7.98 9.16 19.38
C ALA A 320 -7.30 10.52 19.67
N ARG A 321 -5.96 10.54 19.79
CA ARG A 321 -5.20 11.78 20.04
C ARG A 321 -5.37 12.83 18.94
N MET A 322 -5.48 12.42 17.68
CA MET A 322 -5.74 13.32 16.55
C MET A 322 -7.03 14.15 16.72
N THR A 323 -8.00 13.62 17.46
CA THR A 323 -9.29 14.25 17.70
C THR A 323 -9.31 15.10 18.96
N SER A 324 -8.32 14.93 19.85
CA SER A 324 -8.22 15.66 21.12
C SER A 324 -7.37 16.95 21.04
N LEU A 325 -6.56 17.12 19.99
CA LEU A 325 -5.78 18.36 19.78
C LEU A 325 -6.62 19.64 19.61
N PRO A 326 -7.84 19.62 19.02
CA PRO A 326 -8.71 20.79 18.98
C PRO A 326 -9.26 21.21 20.37
N ASP A 327 -9.46 20.26 21.29
CA ASP A 327 -10.11 20.52 22.59
C ASP A 327 -9.16 21.12 23.64
N GLN A 328 -7.84 20.93 23.50
CA GLN A 328 -6.85 21.46 24.46
C GLN A 328 -6.41 22.91 24.16
N LEU A 329 -6.82 23.46 23.02
CA LEU A 329 -6.56 24.85 22.61
C LEU A 329 -7.81 25.74 22.69
N ALA A 330 -8.95 25.20 23.13
CA ALA A 330 -10.12 26.02 23.45
C ALA A 330 -9.80 26.89 24.68
N PRO A 331 -9.87 28.24 24.60
CA PRO A 331 -9.69 29.07 25.77
C PRO A 331 -10.72 28.66 26.82
N ALA A 332 -10.27 28.50 28.06
CA ALA A 332 -11.14 28.22 29.20
C ALA A 332 -12.31 29.23 29.16
N ARG A 333 -13.54 28.70 29.12
CA ARG A 333 -14.72 29.55 29.27
C ARG A 333 -14.57 30.30 30.60
N PRO A 334 -14.77 31.63 30.64
CA PRO A 334 -14.75 32.34 31.90
C PRO A 334 -15.87 31.79 32.78
N ASP A 335 -15.51 31.40 34.01
CA ASP A 335 -16.48 31.10 35.06
C ASP A 335 -17.36 32.34 35.24
N VAL A 336 -18.63 32.20 34.89
CA VAL A 336 -19.65 33.16 35.28
C VAL A 336 -20.15 32.72 36.66
N GLY A 337 -19.71 33.45 37.67
CA GLY A 337 -20.23 33.34 39.04
C GLY A 337 -21.68 33.81 39.17
#